data_AF-A0A2N1XH94-F1
#
_entry.id   AF-A0A2N1XH94-F1
#
_cell.length_a   1.000
_cell.length_b   1.000
_cell.length_c   1.000
_cell.angle_alpha   90.00
_cell.angle_beta   90.00
_cell.angle_gamma   90.00
#
_symmetry.space_group_name_H-M   'P 1'
#
loop_
_entity.id
_entity.type
_entity.pdbx_description
1 polymer ?
#
loop_
_entity_poly.entity_id
_entity_poly.type
_entity_poly.pdbx_seq_one_letter_code
_entity_poly.pdbx_strand_id
1 'polypeptide(L)'
;MRTITSSLARTSAALAIGLGLAAGAYAQHPQSQPKPALDTILVAPIPGGWRIETAEGMFPPGSNVNDPPGTNFLPTVYENYRLPDGTELPNTLPSTPDGRYNLHDGPVTVKTIRRESPIEDLLAQIVAIERVAQSGPGQGHNHGPGGAIPLKRAIDNALDIIEGNPLSPAYLKNRAYQGMPLLHYNGPLKNKVVQPIFDPVTHQKIGGNVDVNMVYYGEFIESDTSMIDPSQVLDVPFTITYHVNILQNGIEDFSPFIMYFDSPAEADEFLPIRARSAGVAMDQSFFPMLKEGTRYTVKIKQAPGSHWSLVYHWGWRIHPPRVQVIENATKIFPINSQLQPARITLLQMEQEVFGVNPRLNQAAKEAAIAKIGDLAPPKRMWNILRALKGQVQGNHFSNPAAVAPMIAELRESYLQWLTRRKLPSGVTADPDSQVTLLYVNNTIYGEMPEKVIGQGSGLGPEIDKSANSFSLHDWETRPFEYKATLLNGDHYYHAYVNVDFGGWRGWENQFQFTDPTTVIDEDTGEPIFPIDRGGTDEHLEASPRNPDINADPQLGSGCFFTFGRVHFWVNAGPPVGSPTFVPPVQADGTPSRMNIEVQMNFEPTMRLKVYQFDPFHHDVAVFSLH
;
A
#
# COMPACT_ATOMS: atom_id res chain seq x y z
N MET A 1 -30.41 -59.51 -12.55
CA MET A 1 -29.92 -58.29 -11.86
C MET A 1 -28.76 -57.67 -12.65
N ARG A 2 -29.04 -57.15 -13.85
CA ARG A 2 -28.02 -56.55 -14.73
C ARG A 2 -28.62 -55.37 -15.50
N THR A 3 -29.09 -54.38 -14.76
CA THR A 3 -29.48 -53.03 -15.25
C THR A 3 -29.71 -52.18 -14.00
N ILE A 4 -29.31 -50.90 -14.03
CA ILE A 4 -29.28 -49.88 -12.95
C ILE A 4 -27.85 -49.59 -12.46
N THR A 5 -27.00 -49.02 -13.32
CA THR A 5 -25.79 -48.27 -12.90
C THR A 5 -25.32 -47.25 -13.95
N SER A 6 -26.08 -46.96 -15.01
CA SER A 6 -25.62 -46.05 -16.09
C SER A 6 -26.41 -44.74 -16.23
N SER A 7 -27.44 -44.48 -15.43
CA SER A 7 -28.26 -43.26 -15.56
C SER A 7 -27.94 -42.15 -14.55
N LEU A 8 -27.12 -42.40 -13.51
CA LEU A 8 -26.77 -41.40 -12.50
C LEU A 8 -25.52 -40.57 -12.84
N ALA A 9 -24.67 -41.02 -13.76
CA ALA A 9 -23.49 -40.27 -14.20
C ALA A 9 -23.77 -39.25 -15.32
N ARG A 10 -24.91 -39.38 -16.04
CA ARG A 10 -25.27 -38.45 -17.12
C ARG A 10 -26.09 -37.25 -16.64
N THR A 11 -26.77 -37.36 -15.51
CA THR A 11 -27.55 -36.25 -14.92
C THR A 11 -26.65 -35.23 -14.21
N SER A 12 -25.53 -35.66 -13.62
CA SER A 12 -24.54 -34.75 -13.00
C SER A 12 -23.73 -33.96 -14.02
N ALA A 13 -23.37 -34.57 -15.16
CA ALA A 13 -22.69 -33.87 -16.25
C ALA A 13 -23.61 -32.85 -16.96
N ALA A 14 -24.89 -33.18 -17.17
CA ALA A 14 -25.84 -32.25 -17.79
C ALA A 14 -26.20 -31.06 -16.87
N LEU A 15 -26.23 -31.25 -15.54
CA LEU A 15 -26.45 -30.17 -14.58
C LEU A 15 -25.21 -29.25 -14.46
N ALA A 16 -24.00 -29.81 -14.52
CA ALA A 16 -22.75 -29.04 -14.56
C ALA A 16 -22.59 -28.24 -15.87
N ILE A 17 -23.00 -28.80 -17.02
CA ILE A 17 -23.00 -28.09 -18.32
C ILE A 17 -24.10 -27.01 -18.37
N GLY A 18 -25.27 -27.25 -17.76
CA GLY A 18 -26.35 -26.27 -17.65
C GLY A 18 -25.99 -25.07 -16.76
N LEU A 19 -25.27 -25.29 -15.66
CA LEU A 19 -24.71 -24.23 -14.81
C LEU A 19 -23.59 -23.45 -15.52
N GLY A 20 -22.73 -24.12 -16.30
CA GLY A 20 -21.69 -23.46 -17.09
C GLY A 20 -22.22 -22.56 -18.21
N LEU A 21 -23.34 -22.92 -18.85
CA LEU A 21 -23.96 -22.10 -19.90
C LEU A 21 -24.79 -20.93 -19.34
N ALA A 22 -25.39 -21.07 -18.16
CA ALA A 22 -26.02 -19.94 -17.46
C ALA A 22 -24.98 -18.95 -16.91
N ALA A 23 -23.85 -19.44 -16.36
CA ALA A 23 -22.75 -18.60 -15.89
C ALA A 23 -22.13 -17.75 -17.02
N GLY A 24 -22.04 -18.28 -18.24
CA GLY A 24 -21.52 -17.55 -19.40
C GLY A 24 -22.40 -16.37 -19.87
N ALA A 25 -23.71 -16.40 -19.59
CA ALA A 25 -24.63 -15.31 -19.95
C ALA A 25 -24.63 -14.16 -18.92
N TYR A 26 -24.31 -14.44 -17.65
CA TYR A 26 -24.12 -13.42 -16.60
C TYR A 26 -22.72 -12.78 -16.62
N ALA A 27 -21.75 -13.36 -17.34
CA ALA A 27 -20.37 -12.87 -17.41
C ALA A 27 -20.16 -11.64 -18.33
N GLN A 28 -21.19 -11.14 -19.01
CA GLN A 28 -21.05 -10.07 -20.02
C GLN A 28 -21.24 -8.64 -19.49
N HIS A 29 -21.80 -8.46 -18.28
CA HIS A 29 -21.96 -7.14 -17.66
C HIS A 29 -21.05 -7.02 -16.44
N PRO A 30 -20.39 -5.88 -16.19
CA PRO A 30 -19.68 -5.63 -14.95
C PRO A 30 -20.64 -5.59 -13.77
N GLN A 31 -20.88 -6.74 -13.16
CA GLN A 31 -21.80 -6.92 -12.03
C GLN A 31 -21.17 -7.87 -11.02
N SER A 32 -21.67 -7.83 -9.77
CA SER A 32 -21.20 -8.75 -8.74
C SER A 32 -21.24 -10.20 -9.22
N GLN A 33 -20.09 -10.87 -9.18
CA GLN A 33 -19.99 -12.29 -9.49
C GLN A 33 -20.35 -13.12 -8.25
N PRO A 34 -20.85 -14.36 -8.44
CA PRO A 34 -20.99 -15.30 -7.35
C PRO A 34 -19.67 -15.39 -6.56
N LYS A 35 -19.74 -15.23 -5.24
CA LYS A 35 -18.57 -15.28 -4.35
C LYS A 35 -18.37 -16.70 -3.86
N PRO A 36 -17.13 -17.12 -3.57
CA PRO A 36 -16.92 -18.36 -2.84
C PRO A 36 -17.60 -18.25 -1.48
N ALA A 37 -18.33 -19.29 -1.10
CA ALA A 37 -18.99 -19.31 0.19
C ALA A 37 -17.92 -19.40 1.30
N LEU A 38 -18.05 -18.59 2.36
CA LEU A 38 -17.04 -18.48 3.43
C LEU A 38 -16.74 -19.82 4.13
N ASP A 39 -17.73 -20.71 4.15
CA ASP A 39 -17.63 -22.07 4.69
C ASP A 39 -16.75 -23.01 3.83
N THR A 40 -16.36 -22.59 2.63
CA THR A 40 -15.41 -23.32 1.77
C THR A 40 -13.95 -23.02 2.07
N ILE A 41 -13.65 -21.99 2.88
CA ILE A 41 -12.30 -21.73 3.38
C ILE A 41 -12.04 -22.63 4.58
N LEU A 42 -11.05 -23.52 4.47
CA LEU A 42 -10.67 -24.40 5.57
C LEU A 42 -9.53 -23.77 6.36
N VAL A 43 -9.63 -23.84 7.69
CA VAL A 43 -8.62 -23.33 8.60
C VAL A 43 -8.24 -24.43 9.58
N ALA A 44 -6.95 -24.75 9.65
CA ALA A 44 -6.41 -25.75 10.56
C ALA A 44 -5.23 -25.18 11.35
N PRO A 45 -5.09 -25.47 12.66
CA PRO A 45 -3.90 -25.10 13.40
C PRO A 45 -2.69 -25.91 12.93
N ILE A 46 -1.53 -25.26 12.87
CA ILE A 46 -0.21 -25.88 12.64
C ILE A 46 0.76 -25.43 13.74
N PRO A 47 1.94 -26.06 13.88
CA PRO A 47 2.95 -25.59 14.82
C PRO A 47 3.29 -24.11 14.58
N GLY A 48 2.99 -23.28 15.58
CA GLY A 48 3.27 -21.85 15.54
C GLY A 48 2.32 -21.00 14.68
N GLY A 49 1.19 -21.52 14.20
CA GLY A 49 0.19 -20.69 13.51
C GLY A 49 -0.90 -21.47 12.79
N TRP A 50 -1.19 -21.10 11.53
CA TRP A 50 -2.38 -21.57 10.81
C TRP A 50 -2.08 -22.03 9.38
N ARG A 51 -2.72 -23.14 8.97
CA ARG A 51 -2.91 -23.52 7.56
C ARG A 51 -4.29 -23.08 7.11
N ILE A 52 -4.34 -22.47 5.93
CA ILE A 52 -5.53 -21.90 5.32
C ILE A 52 -5.65 -22.48 3.91
N GLU A 53 -6.77 -23.12 3.60
CA GLU A 53 -7.06 -23.61 2.25
C GLU A 53 -8.15 -22.71 1.67
N THR A 54 -7.81 -21.98 0.61
CA THR A 54 -8.76 -21.05 -0.01
C THR A 54 -9.83 -21.82 -0.76
N ALA A 55 -10.95 -21.15 -1.07
CA ALA A 55 -11.98 -21.73 -1.93
C ALA A 55 -11.43 -22.10 -3.32
N GLU A 56 -12.04 -23.10 -3.96
CA GLU A 56 -11.75 -23.46 -5.35
C GLU A 56 -12.21 -22.34 -6.30
N GLY A 57 -11.33 -21.93 -7.21
CA GLY A 57 -11.67 -20.93 -8.24
C GLY A 57 -12.79 -21.39 -9.18
N MET A 58 -13.67 -20.47 -9.59
CA MET A 58 -14.87 -20.79 -10.37
C MET A 58 -14.64 -21.11 -11.85
N PHE A 59 -13.50 -20.69 -12.41
CA PHE A 59 -13.14 -20.92 -13.81
C PHE A 59 -12.48 -22.29 -13.99
N PRO A 60 -12.42 -22.86 -15.20
CA PRO A 60 -11.62 -24.05 -15.46
C PRO A 60 -10.14 -23.81 -15.13
N PRO A 61 -9.38 -24.81 -14.67
CA PRO A 61 -7.94 -24.64 -14.44
C PRO A 61 -7.19 -24.25 -15.72
N GLY A 62 -6.20 -23.37 -15.61
CA GLY A 62 -5.40 -22.90 -16.74
C GLY A 62 -4.09 -22.23 -16.32
N SER A 63 -3.12 -22.12 -17.23
CA SER A 63 -1.89 -21.36 -16.98
C SER A 63 -2.00 -19.99 -17.61
N ASN A 64 -1.99 -18.94 -16.78
CA ASN A 64 -2.05 -17.56 -17.26
C ASN A 64 -0.74 -17.10 -17.92
N VAL A 65 0.35 -17.85 -17.72
CA VAL A 65 1.67 -17.60 -18.32
C VAL A 65 1.77 -18.25 -19.69
N ASN A 66 1.36 -19.51 -19.81
CA ASN A 66 1.49 -20.27 -21.05
C ASN A 66 0.31 -20.06 -22.02
N ASP A 67 -0.89 -19.77 -21.48
CA ASP A 67 -2.13 -19.57 -22.25
C ASP A 67 -2.77 -18.19 -21.92
N PRO A 68 -2.10 -17.06 -22.21
CA PRO A 68 -2.65 -15.75 -21.90
C PRO A 68 -3.94 -15.48 -22.70
N PRO A 69 -4.95 -14.82 -22.09
CA PRO A 69 -4.88 -14.10 -20.81
C PRO A 69 -5.23 -14.94 -19.57
N GLY A 70 -5.53 -16.24 -19.73
CA GLY A 70 -6.06 -17.09 -18.66
C GLY A 70 -7.54 -17.41 -18.77
N THR A 71 -7.97 -18.49 -18.10
CA THR A 71 -9.38 -18.91 -18.04
C THR A 71 -10.25 -18.01 -17.16
N ASN A 72 -9.62 -17.28 -16.24
CA ASN A 72 -10.24 -16.34 -15.31
C ASN A 72 -10.39 -14.91 -15.88
N PHE A 73 -10.09 -14.66 -17.15
CA PHE A 73 -10.12 -13.31 -17.74
C PHE A 73 -11.52 -12.93 -18.27
N LEU A 74 -12.06 -11.78 -17.85
CA LEU A 74 -13.28 -11.20 -18.42
C LEU A 74 -12.97 -10.05 -19.40
N PRO A 75 -13.66 -9.97 -20.56
CA PRO A 75 -13.42 -8.93 -21.55
C PRO A 75 -13.83 -7.55 -21.04
N THR A 76 -13.14 -6.48 -21.39
CA THR A 76 -13.50 -5.11 -20.99
C THR A 76 -14.94 -4.73 -21.33
N VAL A 77 -15.63 -4.08 -20.39
CA VAL A 77 -16.94 -3.46 -20.62
C VAL A 77 -16.89 -2.00 -20.18
N TYR A 78 -17.31 -1.11 -21.07
CA TYR A 78 -17.23 0.35 -20.88
C TYR A 78 -18.46 0.93 -20.15
N GLU A 79 -18.84 0.29 -19.05
CA GLU A 79 -19.96 0.71 -18.21
C GLU A 79 -19.54 0.72 -16.73
N ASN A 80 -20.27 1.47 -15.92
CA ASN A 80 -20.14 1.40 -14.47
C ASN A 80 -20.52 -0.01 -13.97
N TYR A 81 -19.92 -0.39 -12.85
CA TYR A 81 -20.23 -1.60 -12.11
C TYR A 81 -21.69 -1.59 -11.64
N ARG A 82 -22.35 -2.76 -11.66
CA ARG A 82 -23.66 -2.98 -11.06
C ARG A 82 -23.56 -3.79 -9.78
N LEU A 83 -24.27 -3.32 -8.77
CA LEU A 83 -24.46 -4.02 -7.50
C LEU A 83 -25.25 -5.33 -7.71
N PRO A 84 -25.29 -6.24 -6.72
CA PRO A 84 -26.03 -7.51 -6.83
C PRO A 84 -27.52 -7.36 -7.18
N ASP A 85 -28.14 -6.22 -6.86
CA ASP A 85 -29.54 -5.91 -7.19
C ASP A 85 -29.73 -5.32 -8.60
N GLY A 86 -28.64 -5.17 -9.37
CA GLY A 86 -28.62 -4.58 -10.71
C GLY A 86 -28.48 -3.05 -10.72
N THR A 87 -28.49 -2.39 -9.56
CA THR A 87 -28.31 -0.94 -9.44
C THR A 87 -26.91 -0.54 -9.89
N GLU A 88 -26.80 0.52 -10.67
CA GLU A 88 -25.51 1.07 -11.11
C GLU A 88 -24.77 1.75 -9.94
N LEU A 89 -23.50 1.40 -9.75
CA LEU A 89 -22.59 2.07 -8.83
C LEU A 89 -21.78 3.12 -9.62
N PRO A 90 -22.10 4.42 -9.51
CA PRO A 90 -21.45 5.46 -10.33
C PRO A 90 -19.97 5.61 -10.00
N ASN A 91 -19.21 6.24 -10.90
CA ASN A 91 -17.77 6.48 -10.77
C ASN A 91 -16.94 5.20 -10.61
N THR A 92 -17.35 4.15 -11.32
CA THR A 92 -16.64 2.86 -11.36
C THR A 92 -16.10 2.49 -12.73
N LEU A 93 -16.24 3.37 -13.74
CA LEU A 93 -15.63 3.26 -15.05
C LEU A 93 -14.36 4.13 -15.12
N PRO A 94 -13.14 3.56 -15.08
CA PRO A 94 -11.92 4.37 -15.06
C PRO A 94 -11.62 5.12 -16.35
N SER A 95 -11.91 4.51 -17.50
CA SER A 95 -11.62 5.09 -18.82
C SER A 95 -12.40 4.38 -19.93
N THR A 96 -12.34 4.97 -21.12
CA THR A 96 -13.00 4.54 -22.35
C THR A 96 -12.02 4.56 -23.53
N PRO A 97 -12.37 3.99 -24.70
CA PRO A 97 -11.49 3.96 -25.87
C PRO A 97 -11.12 5.34 -26.42
N ASP A 98 -11.80 6.40 -25.98
CA ASP A 98 -11.49 7.79 -26.33
C ASP A 98 -10.25 8.35 -25.59
N GLY A 99 -9.63 7.54 -24.72
CA GLY A 99 -8.34 7.84 -24.09
C GLY A 99 -8.41 8.79 -22.90
N ARG A 100 -9.60 9.11 -22.39
CA ARG A 100 -9.77 9.99 -21.22
C ARG A 100 -9.90 9.17 -19.93
N TYR A 101 -9.31 9.69 -18.84
CA TYR A 101 -9.63 9.19 -17.49
C TYR A 101 -11.00 9.72 -17.06
N ASN A 102 -12.00 8.85 -17.09
CA ASN A 102 -13.39 9.18 -16.77
C ASN A 102 -13.56 9.59 -15.30
N LEU A 103 -12.65 9.16 -14.42
CA LEU A 103 -12.69 9.48 -12.99
C LEU A 103 -11.92 10.74 -12.63
N HIS A 104 -11.19 11.37 -13.55
CA HIS A 104 -10.62 12.69 -13.29
C HIS A 104 -11.75 13.73 -13.27
N ASP A 105 -11.78 14.56 -12.23
CA ASP A 105 -12.72 15.66 -12.07
C ASP A 105 -12.03 16.99 -12.39
N GLY A 106 -11.75 17.18 -13.68
CA GLY A 106 -11.02 18.34 -14.20
C GLY A 106 -9.59 18.02 -14.64
N PRO A 107 -8.82 19.05 -15.07
CA PRO A 107 -7.44 18.89 -15.47
C PRO A 107 -6.54 18.57 -14.27
N VAL A 108 -5.41 17.92 -14.53
CA VAL A 108 -4.32 17.80 -13.55
C VAL A 108 -3.59 19.14 -13.50
N THR A 109 -3.37 19.69 -12.30
CA THR A 109 -2.59 20.92 -12.15
C THR A 109 -1.22 20.64 -11.56
N VAL A 110 -0.23 21.48 -11.86
CA VAL A 110 1.11 21.34 -11.28
C VAL A 110 1.62 22.64 -10.67
N LYS A 111 2.52 22.48 -9.69
CA LYS A 111 3.21 23.59 -9.06
C LYS A 111 4.65 23.21 -8.71
N THR A 112 5.58 24.15 -8.90
CA THR A 112 6.96 23.95 -8.48
C THR A 112 7.09 23.94 -6.96
N ILE A 113 7.81 22.97 -6.42
CA ILE A 113 8.12 22.81 -5.00
C ILE A 113 9.62 22.54 -4.80
N ARG A 114 10.07 22.55 -3.55
CA ARG A 114 11.40 22.07 -3.18
C ARG A 114 11.46 20.55 -3.27
N ARG A 115 12.46 20.01 -3.98
CA ARG A 115 12.59 18.57 -4.23
C ARG A 115 13.26 17.78 -3.10
N GLU A 116 13.90 18.45 -2.13
CA GLU A 116 14.64 17.72 -1.10
C GLU A 116 13.69 16.85 -0.25
N SER A 117 14.09 15.59 -0.03
CA SER A 117 13.30 14.61 0.72
C SER A 117 13.85 14.39 2.13
N PRO A 118 13.13 13.64 2.99
CA PRO A 118 13.65 13.25 4.29
C PRO A 118 14.98 12.48 4.19
N ILE A 119 15.21 11.73 3.09
CA ILE A 119 16.43 10.95 2.87
C ILE A 119 17.65 11.87 2.85
N GLU A 120 17.65 12.90 2.00
CA GLU A 120 18.81 13.78 1.84
C GLU A 120 18.99 14.69 3.05
N ASP A 121 17.90 15.23 3.60
CA ASP A 121 17.99 16.15 4.73
C ASP A 121 18.47 15.45 6.00
N LEU A 122 18.00 14.22 6.27
CA LEU A 122 18.45 13.42 7.40
C LEU A 122 19.91 12.99 7.24
N LEU A 123 20.31 12.57 6.04
CA LEU A 123 21.70 12.27 5.72
C LEU A 123 22.61 13.47 5.97
N ALA A 124 22.20 14.67 5.53
CA ALA A 124 22.96 15.89 5.75
C ALA A 124 23.16 16.17 7.24
N GLN A 125 22.15 15.89 8.09
CA GLN A 125 22.29 16.04 9.54
C GLN A 125 23.24 14.99 10.12
N ILE A 126 23.12 13.72 9.70
CA ILE A 126 24.00 12.62 10.16
C ILE A 126 25.46 12.90 9.79
N VAL A 127 25.72 13.35 8.55
CA VAL A 127 27.08 13.71 8.11
C VAL A 127 27.65 14.89 8.90
N ALA A 128 26.81 15.87 9.27
CA ALA A 128 27.25 16.97 10.13
C ALA A 128 27.64 16.46 11.54
N ILE A 129 26.88 15.52 12.10
CA ILE A 129 27.16 14.86 13.39
C ILE A 129 28.48 14.07 13.31
N GLU A 130 28.64 13.23 12.28
CA GLU A 130 29.84 12.43 12.02
C GLU A 130 31.09 13.31 11.92
N ARG A 131 31.02 14.41 11.17
CA ARG A 131 32.14 15.35 11.01
C ARG A 131 32.62 15.88 12.35
N VAL A 132 31.70 16.32 13.22
CA VAL A 132 32.07 16.88 14.53
C VAL A 132 32.72 15.83 15.43
N ALA A 133 32.27 14.57 15.37
CA ALA A 133 32.89 13.49 16.12
C ALA A 133 34.32 13.18 15.64
N GLN A 134 34.59 13.31 14.35
CA GLN A 134 35.90 13.05 13.74
C GLN A 134 36.90 14.20 13.95
N SER A 135 36.44 15.46 14.02
CA SER A 135 37.31 16.64 14.09
C SER A 135 38.00 16.87 15.45
N GLY A 136 37.61 16.16 16.51
CA GLY A 136 38.16 16.32 17.86
C GLY A 136 37.88 17.70 18.50
N PRO A 137 38.17 17.88 19.81
CA PRO A 137 38.01 19.17 20.49
C PRO A 137 39.11 20.14 20.00
N GLY A 138 38.73 21.28 19.42
CA GLY A 138 39.66 22.39 19.16
C GLY A 138 40.18 22.54 17.72
N GLN A 139 39.82 21.67 16.77
CA GLN A 139 39.98 21.98 15.34
C GLN A 139 38.81 22.86 14.87
N GLY A 140 38.84 24.11 15.30
CA GLY A 140 37.97 25.17 14.78
C GLY A 140 38.36 25.50 13.36
N HIS A 141 37.95 24.68 12.40
CA HIS A 141 38.09 25.04 11.01
C HIS A 141 36.90 25.90 10.56
N ASN A 142 37.20 27.17 10.30
CA ASN A 142 36.42 28.03 9.42
C ASN A 142 36.27 27.33 8.07
N HIS A 143 35.05 26.96 7.69
CA HIS A 143 34.79 26.24 6.45
C HIS A 143 33.68 26.89 5.63
N GLY A 144 34.10 27.65 4.60
CA GLY A 144 33.41 27.89 3.33
C GLY A 144 32.07 28.64 3.34
N PRO A 145 31.64 29.19 2.18
CA PRO A 145 30.45 30.05 2.07
C PRO A 145 29.09 29.33 2.26
N GLY A 146 29.09 28.06 2.67
CA GLY A 146 27.90 27.22 2.77
C GLY A 146 27.40 26.92 4.19
N GLY A 147 27.96 27.56 5.23
CA GLY A 147 27.48 27.52 6.61
C GLY A 147 27.35 26.12 7.23
N ALA A 148 28.36 25.67 7.98
CA ALA A 148 28.28 24.41 8.73
C ALA A 148 27.10 24.41 9.73
N ILE A 149 26.28 23.36 9.71
CA ILE A 149 25.17 23.17 10.66
C ILE A 149 25.77 22.90 12.05
N PRO A 150 25.48 23.71 13.09
CA PRO A 150 25.98 23.43 14.45
C PRO A 150 25.55 22.05 14.95
N LEU A 151 26.38 21.35 15.73
CA LEU A 151 26.12 19.98 16.18
C LEU A 151 24.75 19.82 16.83
N LYS A 152 24.46 20.70 17.82
CA LYS A 152 23.16 20.69 18.50
C LYS A 152 22.01 20.87 17.51
N ARG A 153 22.19 21.72 16.50
CA ARG A 153 21.19 21.98 15.47
C ARG A 153 21.02 20.79 14.53
N ALA A 154 22.10 20.11 14.16
CA ALA A 154 22.03 18.91 13.33
C ALA A 154 21.23 17.81 14.05
N ILE A 155 21.50 17.59 15.34
CA ILE A 155 20.73 16.63 16.17
C ILE A 155 19.27 17.05 16.30
N ASP A 156 19.00 18.33 16.60
CA ASP A 156 17.63 18.85 16.70
C ASP A 156 16.86 18.69 15.37
N ASN A 157 17.47 19.06 14.24
CA ASN A 157 16.87 18.90 12.92
C ASN A 157 16.59 17.42 12.59
N ALA A 158 17.51 16.50 12.91
CA ALA A 158 17.30 15.07 12.68
C ALA A 158 16.13 14.52 13.50
N LEU A 159 16.03 14.92 14.77
CA LEU A 159 14.88 14.59 15.63
C LEU A 159 13.59 15.19 15.08
N ASP A 160 13.61 16.44 14.61
CA ASP A 160 12.42 17.10 14.06
C ASP A 160 11.92 16.42 12.78
N ILE A 161 12.82 15.94 11.91
CA ILE A 161 12.45 15.13 10.74
C ILE A 161 11.82 13.80 11.19
N ILE A 162 12.47 13.06 12.09
CA ILE A 162 12.01 11.73 12.52
C ILE A 162 10.66 11.80 13.25
N GLU A 163 10.46 12.82 14.10
CA GLU A 163 9.24 13.01 14.88
C GLU A 163 8.11 13.72 14.10
N GLY A 164 8.42 14.27 12.91
CA GLY A 164 7.48 15.09 12.13
C GLY A 164 7.13 16.40 12.81
N ASN A 165 8.07 17.02 13.53
CA ASN A 165 7.90 18.34 14.14
C ASN A 165 7.97 19.46 13.08
N PRO A 166 7.57 20.70 13.42
CA PRO A 166 7.84 21.85 12.57
C PRO A 166 9.33 21.97 12.26
N LEU A 167 9.69 22.01 10.98
CA LEU A 167 11.08 22.03 10.54
C LEU A 167 11.67 23.44 10.67
N SER A 168 12.99 23.50 10.90
CA SER A 168 13.69 24.77 11.07
C SER A 168 13.59 25.64 9.80
N PRO A 169 13.02 26.85 9.86
CA PRO A 169 12.93 27.73 8.69
C PRO A 169 14.30 28.23 8.19
N ALA A 170 15.35 28.12 9.01
CA ALA A 170 16.70 28.53 8.64
C ALA A 170 17.45 27.45 7.83
N TYR A 171 17.17 26.17 8.09
CA TYR A 171 17.93 25.05 7.52
C TYR A 171 17.10 24.15 6.61
N LEU A 172 15.81 23.98 6.91
CA LEU A 172 14.88 23.02 6.28
C LEU A 172 13.60 23.74 5.82
N LYS A 173 13.77 24.91 5.19
CA LYS A 173 12.66 25.76 4.76
C LYS A 173 11.82 25.10 3.66
N ASN A 174 10.49 25.18 3.79
CA ASN A 174 9.51 24.82 2.76
C ASN A 174 9.65 23.37 2.26
N ARG A 175 9.88 22.40 3.15
CA ARG A 175 9.85 20.97 2.80
C ARG A 175 8.41 20.50 2.64
N ALA A 176 8.13 19.78 1.56
CA ALA A 176 6.79 19.24 1.33
C ALA A 176 6.41 18.15 2.34
N TYR A 177 7.40 17.44 2.90
CA TYR A 177 7.19 16.39 3.90
C TYR A 177 7.00 16.91 5.34
N GLN A 178 7.03 18.24 5.55
CA GLN A 178 6.89 18.81 6.89
C GLN A 178 5.63 18.31 7.58
N GLY A 179 5.78 17.84 8.83
CA GLY A 179 4.67 17.32 9.62
C GLY A 179 4.40 15.82 9.44
N MET A 180 5.03 15.16 8.46
CA MET A 180 4.97 13.72 8.24
C MET A 180 6.14 13.05 8.98
N PRO A 181 5.89 12.29 10.06
CA PRO A 181 6.94 11.66 10.84
C PRO A 181 7.43 10.36 10.17
N LEU A 182 8.71 10.03 10.32
CA LEU A 182 9.22 8.69 9.97
C LEU A 182 8.83 7.66 11.03
N LEU A 183 8.60 8.12 12.27
CA LEU A 183 7.97 7.33 13.31
C LEU A 183 6.45 7.38 13.11
N HIS A 184 5.83 6.28 12.72
CA HIS A 184 4.39 6.23 12.40
C HIS A 184 3.51 6.14 13.66
N TYR A 185 3.76 7.02 14.63
CA TYR A 185 3.07 7.07 15.92
C TYR A 185 1.80 7.95 15.89
N ASN A 186 1.55 8.67 14.79
CA ASN A 186 0.51 9.70 14.72
C ASN A 186 -0.71 9.32 13.86
N GLY A 187 -0.89 8.04 13.56
CA GLY A 187 -2.06 7.50 12.84
C GLY A 187 -3.42 8.08 13.29
N PRO A 188 -3.69 8.27 14.60
CA PRO A 188 -4.94 8.87 15.07
C PRO A 188 -5.24 10.28 14.55
N LEU A 189 -4.20 11.02 14.13
CA LEU A 189 -4.31 12.36 13.58
C LEU A 189 -4.41 12.40 12.05
N LYS A 190 -4.25 11.24 11.39
CA LYS A 190 -4.32 11.08 9.93
C LYS A 190 -5.70 10.67 9.44
N ASN A 191 -6.76 11.02 10.20
CA ASN A 191 -8.15 10.84 9.79
C ASN A 191 -8.72 12.14 9.24
N LYS A 192 -9.33 12.10 8.05
CA LYS A 192 -10.00 13.25 7.44
C LYS A 192 -11.46 12.95 7.10
N VAL A 193 -12.35 13.85 7.53
CA VAL A 193 -13.78 13.78 7.20
C VAL A 193 -14.03 14.39 5.83
N VAL A 194 -14.76 13.68 4.97
CA VAL A 194 -15.21 14.24 3.69
C VAL A 194 -16.15 15.42 3.95
N GLN A 195 -15.80 16.58 3.42
CA GLN A 195 -16.62 17.79 3.55
C GLN A 195 -17.77 17.72 2.55
N PRO A 196 -19.04 17.73 3.00
CA PRO A 196 -20.18 17.65 2.10
C PRO A 196 -20.33 18.93 1.27
N ILE A 197 -20.74 18.78 0.02
CA ILE A 197 -21.06 19.87 -0.89
C ILE A 197 -22.58 19.88 -1.07
N PHE A 198 -23.17 21.06 -0.86
CA PHE A 198 -24.61 21.28 -0.99
C PHE A 198 -24.91 22.13 -2.23
N ASP A 199 -25.98 21.78 -2.93
CA ASP A 199 -26.53 22.63 -3.97
C ASP A 199 -26.99 23.96 -3.35
N PRO A 200 -26.57 25.12 -3.89
CA PRO A 200 -26.83 26.42 -3.27
C PRO A 200 -28.30 26.85 -3.32
N VAL A 201 -29.14 26.21 -4.16
CA VAL A 201 -30.55 26.56 -4.36
C VAL A 201 -31.46 25.59 -3.60
N THR A 202 -31.24 24.29 -3.77
CA THR A 202 -32.08 23.24 -3.17
C THR A 202 -31.63 22.88 -1.75
N HIS A 203 -30.42 23.28 -1.36
CA HIS A 203 -29.75 22.87 -0.12
C HIS A 203 -29.63 21.34 0.05
N GLN A 204 -29.82 20.58 -1.04
CA GLN A 204 -29.62 19.15 -1.04
C GLN A 204 -28.12 18.85 -1.12
N LYS A 205 -27.70 17.80 -0.44
CA LYS A 205 -26.33 17.30 -0.54
C LYS A 205 -26.15 16.68 -1.92
N ILE A 206 -25.15 17.15 -2.66
CA ILE A 206 -24.87 16.72 -4.04
C ILE A 206 -23.49 16.08 -4.20
N GLY A 207 -22.65 16.14 -3.17
CA GLY A 207 -21.40 15.39 -3.14
C GLY A 207 -20.53 15.73 -1.93
N GLY A 208 -19.21 15.62 -2.10
CA GLY A 208 -18.23 16.07 -1.12
C GLY A 208 -16.80 16.04 -1.66
N ASN A 209 -15.88 16.63 -0.90
CA ASN A 209 -14.45 16.59 -1.19
C ASN A 209 -13.63 16.34 0.08
N VAL A 210 -12.50 15.65 -0.07
CA VAL A 210 -11.43 15.58 0.92
C VAL A 210 -10.09 15.76 0.24
N ASP A 211 -9.23 16.59 0.83
CA ASP A 211 -7.88 16.86 0.34
C ASP A 211 -6.88 15.91 1.02
N VAL A 212 -6.01 15.29 0.23
CA VAL A 212 -4.98 14.35 0.69
C VAL A 212 -3.62 14.83 0.20
N ASN A 213 -2.67 15.02 1.12
CA ASN A 213 -1.30 15.35 0.74
C ASN A 213 -0.45 14.08 0.77
N MET A 214 0.35 13.88 -0.27
CA MET A 214 1.27 12.76 -0.37
C MET A 214 2.66 13.24 -0.76
N VAL A 215 3.69 12.52 -0.32
CA VAL A 215 5.07 12.73 -0.75
C VAL A 215 5.63 11.40 -1.26
N TYR A 216 6.27 11.46 -2.42
CA TYR A 216 6.88 10.31 -3.07
C TYR A 216 8.39 10.54 -3.10
N TYR A 217 9.17 9.60 -2.56
CA TYR A 217 10.63 9.68 -2.49
C TYR A 217 11.23 8.29 -2.25
N GLY A 218 12.36 7.95 -2.88
CA GLY A 218 13.05 6.66 -2.68
C GLY A 218 12.10 5.45 -2.75
N GLU A 219 12.09 4.63 -1.70
CA GLU A 219 11.15 3.50 -1.53
C GLU A 219 9.90 3.83 -0.70
N PHE A 220 9.50 5.10 -0.65
CA PHE A 220 8.43 5.59 0.21
C PHE A 220 7.34 6.33 -0.56
N ILE A 221 6.11 6.04 -0.16
CA ILE A 221 4.93 6.83 -0.45
C ILE A 221 4.34 7.11 0.92
N GLU A 222 4.33 8.37 1.33
CA GLU A 222 3.82 8.79 2.64
C GLU A 222 2.64 9.74 2.43
N SER A 223 1.68 9.71 3.35
CA SER A 223 0.53 10.61 3.33
C SER A 223 0.28 11.28 4.68
N ASP A 224 -0.35 12.44 4.63
CA ASP A 224 -0.95 13.07 5.81
C ASP A 224 -2.29 12.42 6.22
N THR A 225 -2.75 11.42 5.46
CA THR A 225 -4.04 10.76 5.61
C THR A 225 -3.86 9.25 5.49
N SER A 226 -4.22 8.50 6.54
CA SER A 226 -4.32 7.03 6.52
C SER A 226 -5.77 6.57 6.61
N MET A 227 -6.68 7.46 6.99
CA MET A 227 -8.11 7.19 7.10
C MET A 227 -8.94 8.34 6.53
N ILE A 228 -9.98 7.99 5.77
CA ILE A 228 -11.05 8.92 5.39
C ILE A 228 -12.34 8.49 6.08
N ASP A 229 -13.05 9.48 6.63
CA ASP A 229 -14.39 9.32 7.19
C ASP A 229 -15.43 9.82 6.17
N PRO A 230 -16.13 8.90 5.46
CA PRO A 230 -17.16 9.25 4.50
C PRO A 230 -18.55 9.44 5.13
N SER A 231 -18.67 9.52 6.46
CA SER A 231 -19.96 9.59 7.17
C SER A 231 -20.90 10.70 6.69
N GLN A 232 -20.35 11.79 6.15
CA GLN A 232 -21.13 12.90 5.63
C GLN A 232 -21.62 12.71 4.18
N VAL A 233 -21.15 11.69 3.45
CA VAL A 233 -21.42 11.46 2.02
C VAL A 233 -21.82 10.01 1.71
N LEU A 234 -22.46 9.31 2.65
CA LEU A 234 -22.80 7.89 2.47
C LEU A 234 -23.72 7.63 1.26
N ASP A 235 -24.60 8.56 0.95
CA ASP A 235 -25.69 8.49 -0.03
C ASP A 235 -25.38 9.19 -1.36
N VAL A 236 -24.24 9.88 -1.47
CA VAL A 236 -23.86 10.64 -2.67
C VAL A 236 -22.40 10.37 -3.07
N PRO A 237 -22.08 10.40 -4.37
CA PRO A 237 -20.70 10.38 -4.84
C PRO A 237 -19.87 11.52 -4.24
N PHE A 238 -18.56 11.34 -4.16
CA PHE A 238 -17.65 12.38 -3.66
C PHE A 238 -16.35 12.40 -4.46
N THR A 239 -15.42 13.28 -4.07
CA THR A 239 -14.11 13.41 -4.70
C THR A 239 -13.01 13.36 -3.66
N ILE A 240 -11.86 12.83 -4.07
CA ILE A 240 -10.60 12.97 -3.33
C ILE A 240 -9.69 13.84 -4.18
N THR A 241 -9.22 14.95 -3.61
CA THR A 241 -8.22 15.82 -4.23
C THR A 241 -6.86 15.47 -3.67
N TYR A 242 -6.02 14.86 -4.50
CA TYR A 242 -4.67 14.46 -4.14
C TYR A 242 -3.68 15.57 -4.50
N HIS A 243 -2.82 15.94 -3.56
CA HIS A 243 -1.65 16.78 -3.78
C HIS A 243 -0.39 15.91 -3.64
N VAL A 244 0.07 15.37 -4.76
CA VAL A 244 1.21 14.46 -4.82
C VAL A 244 2.48 15.25 -5.06
N ASN A 245 3.37 15.28 -4.06
CA ASN A 245 4.63 16.00 -4.10
C ASN A 245 5.75 15.02 -4.48
N ILE A 246 6.28 15.14 -5.70
CA ILE A 246 7.39 14.32 -6.17
C ILE A 246 8.70 14.92 -5.68
N LEU A 247 9.33 14.26 -4.72
CA LEU A 247 10.63 14.66 -4.18
C LEU A 247 11.75 13.89 -4.89
N GLN A 248 12.97 14.08 -4.43
CA GLN A 248 14.15 13.42 -4.98
C GLN A 248 14.01 11.89 -4.93
N ASN A 249 14.35 11.23 -6.04
CA ASN A 249 14.15 9.81 -6.30
C ASN A 249 12.67 9.37 -6.18
N GLY A 250 11.73 10.30 -6.37
CA GLY A 250 10.30 10.08 -6.16
C GLY A 250 9.49 9.90 -7.44
N ILE A 251 10.10 9.99 -8.62
CA ILE A 251 9.41 9.88 -9.92
C ILE A 251 8.62 8.57 -9.96
N GLU A 252 7.35 8.69 -10.30
CA GLU A 252 6.41 7.57 -10.24
C GLU A 252 5.15 7.82 -11.08
N ASP A 253 4.38 6.77 -11.34
CA ASP A 253 3.05 6.86 -11.90
C ASP A 253 2.00 6.87 -10.77
N PHE A 254 1.10 7.87 -10.79
CA PHE A 254 -0.01 7.94 -9.85
C PHE A 254 -1.12 6.97 -10.28
N SER A 255 -1.19 5.87 -9.55
CA SER A 255 -2.13 4.78 -9.80
C SER A 255 -2.86 4.40 -8.51
N PRO A 256 -3.86 5.20 -8.08
CA PRO A 256 -4.71 4.82 -6.96
C PRO A 256 -5.58 3.62 -7.35
N PHE A 257 -5.59 2.58 -6.51
CA PHE A 257 -6.38 1.36 -6.68
C PHE A 257 -7.42 1.27 -5.59
N ILE A 258 -8.67 1.53 -5.98
CA ILE A 258 -9.81 1.64 -5.08
C ILE A 258 -10.45 0.28 -4.84
N MET A 259 -11.01 0.09 -3.65
CA MET A 259 -11.86 -1.06 -3.32
C MET A 259 -13.24 -0.57 -2.86
N TYR A 260 -14.28 -1.18 -3.39
CA TYR A 260 -15.68 -0.93 -3.06
C TYR A 260 -16.38 -2.18 -2.53
N PHE A 261 -17.32 -1.95 -1.63
CA PHE A 261 -18.24 -2.96 -1.12
C PHE A 261 -19.51 -3.03 -1.97
N ASP A 262 -20.04 -4.23 -2.20
CA ASP A 262 -21.27 -4.49 -2.95
C ASP A 262 -22.52 -4.06 -2.19
N SER A 263 -22.54 -4.25 -0.88
CA SER A 263 -23.72 -3.97 -0.05
C SER A 263 -23.30 -3.27 1.23
N PRO A 264 -23.76 -2.03 1.47
CA PRO A 264 -23.57 -1.36 2.75
C PRO A 264 -24.47 -1.95 3.86
N ALA A 265 -25.47 -2.76 3.50
CA ALA A 265 -26.51 -3.28 4.39
C ALA A 265 -26.26 -4.72 4.89
N GLU A 266 -25.23 -5.42 4.39
CA GLU A 266 -24.81 -6.74 4.87
C GLU A 266 -24.05 -6.64 6.21
N ALA A 267 -24.67 -5.95 7.17
CA ALA A 267 -24.31 -5.93 8.57
C ALA A 267 -24.92 -7.16 9.27
N ASP A 268 -24.10 -8.06 9.78
CA ASP A 268 -24.53 -9.02 10.80
C ASP A 268 -24.05 -8.52 12.18
N GLU A 269 -24.71 -8.93 13.27
CA GLU A 269 -24.36 -8.57 14.65
C GLU A 269 -22.92 -8.95 15.04
N PHE A 270 -22.31 -9.91 14.34
CA PHE A 270 -21.02 -10.52 14.71
C PHE A 270 -19.86 -10.22 13.76
N LEU A 271 -20.09 -9.60 12.61
CA LEU A 271 -19.04 -9.31 11.64
C LEU A 271 -19.03 -7.82 11.29
N PRO A 272 -17.85 -7.21 11.09
CA PRO A 272 -17.72 -5.89 10.51
C PRO A 272 -18.68 -5.73 9.34
N ILE A 273 -19.62 -4.80 9.51
CA ILE A 273 -20.42 -4.28 8.43
C ILE A 273 -19.43 -3.96 7.31
N ARG A 274 -19.63 -4.60 6.16
CA ARG A 274 -18.95 -4.43 4.85
C ARG A 274 -17.97 -5.52 4.39
N ALA A 275 -17.37 -6.36 5.23
CA ALA A 275 -16.36 -7.29 4.73
C ALA A 275 -16.91 -8.53 4.00
N ARG A 276 -18.12 -9.00 4.36
CA ARG A 276 -18.84 -10.01 3.56
C ARG A 276 -19.24 -9.50 2.18
N SER A 277 -19.33 -8.18 2.03
CA SER A 277 -19.70 -7.54 0.78
C SER A 277 -18.49 -7.09 -0.03
N ALA A 278 -17.32 -7.75 0.09
CA ALA A 278 -16.20 -7.57 -0.84
C ALA A 278 -16.71 -7.56 -2.28
N GLY A 279 -16.53 -6.44 -2.98
CA GLY A 279 -17.22 -6.18 -4.23
C GLY A 279 -16.25 -6.10 -5.40
N VAL A 280 -15.91 -4.87 -5.75
CA VAL A 280 -15.08 -4.56 -6.90
C VAL A 280 -13.88 -3.72 -6.48
N ALA A 281 -12.73 -3.99 -7.07
CA ALA A 281 -11.54 -3.17 -6.97
C ALA A 281 -11.06 -2.75 -8.36
N MET A 282 -10.42 -1.58 -8.48
CA MET A 282 -9.96 -1.10 -9.78
C MET A 282 -8.91 -0.01 -9.69
N ASP A 283 -8.07 0.11 -10.72
CA ASP A 283 -7.26 1.32 -10.90
C ASP A 283 -8.17 2.49 -11.27
N GLN A 284 -8.07 3.60 -10.55
CA GLN A 284 -8.86 4.80 -10.87
C GLN A 284 -8.19 5.67 -11.94
N SER A 285 -6.87 5.57 -12.04
CA SER A 285 -6.03 6.39 -12.91
C SER A 285 -4.67 5.71 -13.12
N PHE A 286 -3.99 6.09 -14.18
CA PHE A 286 -2.56 5.90 -14.34
C PHE A 286 -1.96 7.19 -14.88
N PHE A 287 -1.42 8.04 -13.99
CA PHE A 287 -0.95 9.37 -14.38
C PHE A 287 0.55 9.53 -14.14
N PRO A 288 1.40 9.68 -15.17
CA PRO A 288 2.84 9.77 -15.01
C PRO A 288 3.27 11.09 -14.33
N MET A 289 3.98 10.98 -13.22
CA MET A 289 4.51 12.12 -12.45
C MET A 289 6.04 12.15 -12.55
N LEU A 290 6.52 12.65 -13.71
CA LEU A 290 7.89 12.48 -14.17
C LEU A 290 8.88 13.57 -13.75
N LYS A 291 8.43 14.55 -12.95
CA LYS A 291 9.26 15.71 -12.61
C LYS A 291 9.39 15.87 -11.10
N GLU A 292 10.60 15.61 -10.58
CA GLU A 292 10.96 15.94 -9.20
C GLU A 292 10.81 17.44 -8.93
N GLY A 293 10.56 17.80 -7.67
CA GLY A 293 10.33 19.20 -7.30
C GLY A 293 9.03 19.74 -7.86
N THR A 294 8.06 18.86 -8.13
CA THR A 294 6.74 19.24 -8.64
C THR A 294 5.66 18.63 -7.76
N ARG A 295 4.67 19.45 -7.39
CA ARG A 295 3.39 18.99 -6.87
C ARG A 295 2.44 18.81 -8.05
N TYR A 296 1.80 17.65 -8.12
CA TYR A 296 0.67 17.38 -9.00
C TYR A 296 -0.60 17.38 -8.15
N THR A 297 -1.60 18.15 -8.56
CA THR A 297 -2.93 18.12 -7.95
C THR A 297 -3.87 17.38 -8.90
N VAL A 298 -4.42 16.25 -8.43
CA VAL A 298 -5.30 15.38 -9.20
C VAL A 298 -6.58 15.16 -8.40
N LYS A 299 -7.74 15.42 -9.01
CA LYS A 299 -9.04 15.23 -8.38
C LYS A 299 -9.73 13.99 -8.95
N ILE A 300 -10.01 13.00 -8.10
CA ILE A 300 -10.57 11.70 -8.51
C ILE A 300 -11.98 11.53 -7.96
N LYS A 301 -12.93 11.24 -8.84
CA LYS A 301 -14.32 10.90 -8.52
C LYS A 301 -14.39 9.54 -7.82
N GLN A 302 -15.23 9.46 -6.81
CA GLN A 302 -15.49 8.27 -6.02
C GLN A 302 -16.98 7.93 -6.07
N ALA A 303 -17.31 6.65 -5.96
CA ALA A 303 -18.67 6.18 -5.71
C ALA A 303 -19.17 6.67 -4.33
N PRO A 304 -20.48 6.50 -4.00
CA PRO A 304 -21.01 6.93 -2.71
C PRO A 304 -20.27 6.34 -1.50
N GLY A 305 -20.17 7.12 -0.42
CA GLY A 305 -19.39 6.76 0.78
C GLY A 305 -19.85 5.49 1.50
N SER A 306 -21.08 5.04 1.25
CA SER A 306 -21.60 3.76 1.73
C SER A 306 -20.87 2.56 1.13
N HIS A 307 -20.36 2.68 -0.09
CA HIS A 307 -19.63 1.61 -0.78
C HIS A 307 -18.11 1.71 -0.60
N TRP A 308 -17.58 2.88 -0.24
CA TRP A 308 -16.14 3.11 -0.11
C TRP A 308 -15.49 2.21 0.95
N SER A 309 -14.47 1.43 0.59
CA SER A 309 -13.71 0.58 1.51
C SER A 309 -12.35 1.17 1.86
N LEU A 310 -11.49 1.31 0.86
CA LEU A 310 -10.15 1.83 0.98
C LEU A 310 -9.61 2.16 -0.42
N VAL A 311 -8.50 2.88 -0.48
CA VAL A 311 -7.70 3.05 -1.69
C VAL A 311 -6.23 2.77 -1.39
N TYR A 312 -5.58 2.03 -2.29
CA TYR A 312 -4.14 1.86 -2.30
C TYR A 312 -3.49 2.85 -3.24
N HIS A 313 -2.32 3.34 -2.88
CA HIS A 313 -1.48 4.15 -3.75
C HIS A 313 -0.15 3.43 -3.86
N TRP A 314 0.12 2.90 -5.04
CA TRP A 314 1.39 2.28 -5.37
C TRP A 314 2.11 3.07 -6.45
N GLY A 315 3.39 2.76 -6.56
CA GLY A 315 4.22 3.12 -7.69
C GLY A 315 4.48 1.93 -8.61
N TRP A 316 4.41 2.14 -9.93
CA TRP A 316 4.69 1.12 -10.94
C TRP A 316 6.15 1.13 -11.41
N ARG A 317 6.85 2.26 -11.30
CA ARG A 317 8.25 2.42 -11.71
C ARG A 317 9.20 1.84 -10.68
N ILE A 318 8.95 2.09 -9.40
CA ILE A 318 9.66 1.44 -8.29
C ILE A 318 8.69 0.50 -7.60
N HIS A 319 8.77 -0.74 -8.05
CA HIS A 319 7.92 -1.84 -7.66
C HIS A 319 7.90 -2.09 -6.13
N PRO A 320 6.78 -2.60 -5.53
CA PRO A 320 6.63 -2.97 -4.13
C PRO A 320 7.88 -3.34 -3.33
N PRO A 321 7.95 -2.89 -2.06
CA PRO A 321 6.81 -2.68 -1.16
C PRO A 321 6.23 -1.25 -1.05
N ARG A 322 6.55 -0.29 -1.94
CA ARG A 322 6.05 1.10 -1.91
C ARG A 322 4.51 1.22 -2.05
N VAL A 323 3.77 1.14 -0.95
CA VAL A 323 2.30 1.27 -0.95
C VAL A 323 1.82 2.07 0.25
N GLN A 324 0.99 3.08 0.00
CA GLN A 324 0.22 3.79 1.03
C GLN A 324 -1.25 3.38 0.95
N VAL A 325 -1.87 3.13 2.09
CA VAL A 325 -3.31 2.85 2.16
C VAL A 325 -4.04 4.04 2.77
N ILE A 326 -5.24 4.30 2.27
CA ILE A 326 -6.20 5.15 2.95
C ILE A 326 -7.48 4.35 3.14
N GLU A 327 -7.83 4.07 4.40
CA GLU A 327 -8.97 3.23 4.76
C GLU A 327 -10.21 4.00 5.18
N ASN A 328 -11.35 3.31 5.13
CA ASN A 328 -12.59 3.79 5.72
C ASN A 328 -12.54 3.77 7.24
N ALA A 329 -12.46 4.97 7.82
CA ALA A 329 -12.46 5.22 9.26
C ALA A 329 -13.70 4.66 9.97
N THR A 330 -14.79 4.43 9.23
CA THR A 330 -16.07 3.91 9.75
C THR A 330 -16.18 2.39 9.67
N LYS A 331 -15.12 1.68 9.23
CA LYS A 331 -15.05 0.22 9.39
C LYS A 331 -15.14 -0.12 10.88
N ILE A 332 -16.03 -1.03 11.23
CA ILE A 332 -16.30 -1.43 12.62
C ILE A 332 -15.76 -2.83 12.81
N PHE A 333 -15.02 -3.08 13.88
CA PHE A 333 -14.53 -4.39 14.27
C PHE A 333 -15.26 -4.91 15.52
N PRO A 334 -15.50 -6.24 15.64
CA PRO A 334 -16.15 -6.88 16.79
C PRO A 334 -15.17 -7.16 17.95
N ILE A 335 -13.96 -6.61 17.87
CA ILE A 335 -12.93 -6.67 18.90
C ILE A 335 -12.22 -5.34 19.01
N ASN A 336 -11.59 -5.08 20.15
CA ASN A 336 -10.72 -3.93 20.37
C ASN A 336 -9.24 -4.23 20.05
N SER A 337 -8.36 -3.26 20.24
CA SER A 337 -6.91 -3.39 19.99
C SER A 337 -6.20 -4.40 20.93
N GLN A 338 -6.88 -4.89 21.96
CA GLN A 338 -6.43 -5.98 22.84
C GLN A 338 -7.12 -7.32 22.52
N LEU A 339 -7.80 -7.42 21.37
CA LEU A 339 -8.56 -8.60 20.94
C LEU A 339 -9.72 -8.99 21.88
N GLN A 340 -10.21 -8.04 22.69
CA GLN A 340 -11.38 -8.26 23.56
C GLN A 340 -12.66 -7.92 22.81
N PRO A 341 -13.79 -8.62 23.05
CA PRO A 341 -15.06 -8.30 22.41
C PRO A 341 -15.46 -6.83 22.62
N ALA A 342 -15.60 -6.09 21.52
CA ALA A 342 -15.97 -4.68 21.52
C ALA A 342 -16.50 -4.30 20.14
N ARG A 343 -17.30 -3.24 20.02
CA ARG A 343 -17.74 -2.74 18.71
C ARG A 343 -17.14 -1.37 18.47
N ILE A 344 -15.92 -1.34 17.92
CA ILE A 344 -15.14 -0.11 17.74
C ILE A 344 -14.76 0.11 16.29
N THR A 345 -14.53 1.36 15.90
CA THR A 345 -14.08 1.69 14.55
C THR A 345 -12.58 1.48 14.37
N LEU A 346 -12.11 1.43 13.12
CA LEU A 346 -10.68 1.45 12.80
C LEU A 346 -9.95 2.63 13.46
N LEU A 347 -10.55 3.82 13.42
CA LEU A 347 -9.98 4.99 14.10
C LEU A 347 -9.87 4.78 15.60
N GLN A 348 -10.88 4.17 16.24
CA GLN A 348 -10.83 3.87 17.66
C GLN A 348 -9.76 2.83 17.99
N MET A 349 -9.56 1.81 17.15
CA MET A 349 -8.45 0.85 17.31
C MET A 349 -7.10 1.57 17.35
N GLU A 350 -6.85 2.46 16.40
CA GLU A 350 -5.60 3.23 16.33
C GLU A 350 -5.43 4.15 17.56
N GLN A 351 -6.53 4.76 18.02
CA GLN A 351 -6.55 5.63 19.21
C GLN A 351 -6.28 4.87 20.51
N GLU A 352 -6.72 3.61 20.64
CA GLU A 352 -6.44 2.78 21.82
C GLU A 352 -4.94 2.43 21.92
N VAL A 353 -4.24 2.31 20.79
CA VAL A 353 -2.79 2.05 20.76
C VAL A 353 -1.99 3.32 21.02
N PHE A 354 -2.19 4.36 20.20
CA PHE A 354 -1.33 5.55 20.18
C PHE A 354 -1.88 6.74 20.97
N GLY A 355 -3.11 6.65 21.48
CA GLY A 355 -3.82 7.75 22.13
C GLY A 355 -4.56 8.67 21.14
N VAL A 356 -5.54 9.43 21.63
CA VAL A 356 -6.40 10.28 20.78
C VAL A 356 -5.63 11.39 20.07
N ASN A 357 -4.68 12.02 20.76
CA ASN A 357 -3.81 13.03 20.18
C ASN A 357 -2.36 12.79 20.64
N PRO A 358 -1.60 11.97 19.92
CA PRO A 358 -0.22 11.66 20.27
C PRO A 358 0.72 12.88 20.14
N ARG A 359 0.27 14.00 19.57
CA ARG A 359 1.05 15.24 19.47
C ARG A 359 0.64 16.30 20.49
N LEU A 360 -0.27 15.99 21.41
CA LEU A 360 -0.80 16.95 22.39
C LEU A 360 0.30 17.60 23.23
N ASN A 361 1.26 16.80 23.70
CA ASN A 361 2.41 17.24 24.47
C ASN A 361 3.52 16.18 24.39
N GLN A 362 4.69 16.47 24.99
CA GLN A 362 5.85 15.58 24.93
C GLN A 362 5.58 14.20 25.56
N ALA A 363 4.84 14.13 26.66
CA ALA A 363 4.54 12.86 27.33
C ALA A 363 3.61 11.98 26.47
N ALA A 364 2.59 12.57 25.84
CA ALA A 364 1.72 11.87 24.90
C ALA A 364 2.51 11.34 23.68
N LYS A 365 3.43 12.16 23.16
CA LYS A 365 4.31 11.78 22.05
C LYS A 365 5.20 10.60 22.42
N GLU A 366 5.87 10.67 23.57
CA GLU A 366 6.75 9.61 24.03
C GLU A 366 5.98 8.32 24.36
N ALA A 367 4.76 8.42 24.91
CA ALA A 367 3.89 7.28 25.15
C ALA A 367 3.47 6.58 23.85
N ALA A 368 3.16 7.35 22.80
CA ALA A 368 2.82 6.82 21.48
C ALA A 368 4.06 6.19 20.79
N ILE A 369 5.20 6.88 20.80
CA ILE A 369 6.46 6.36 20.24
C ILE A 369 6.97 5.13 21.03
N ALA A 370 6.57 4.95 22.29
CA ALA A 370 6.88 3.76 23.08
C ALA A 370 6.06 2.51 22.66
N LYS A 371 5.03 2.67 21.81
CA LYS A 371 4.33 1.53 21.21
C LYS A 371 5.07 0.92 20.03
N ILE A 372 5.95 1.70 19.41
CA ILE A 372 6.82 1.26 18.32
C ILE A 372 8.01 0.48 18.89
N GLY A 373 8.28 -0.68 18.30
CA GLY A 373 9.36 -1.58 18.67
C GLY A 373 10.75 -1.01 18.44
N ASP A 374 11.70 -1.37 19.32
CA ASP A 374 13.11 -0.93 19.22
C ASP A 374 13.88 -1.56 18.05
N LEU A 375 13.28 -2.53 17.35
CA LEU A 375 13.83 -3.10 16.11
C LEU A 375 13.62 -2.18 14.90
N ALA A 376 12.70 -1.20 14.99
CA ALA A 376 12.44 -0.26 13.91
C ALA A 376 13.64 0.65 13.67
N PRO A 377 14.17 0.73 12.43
CA PRO A 377 15.28 1.64 12.12
C PRO A 377 15.00 3.11 12.48
N PRO A 378 13.80 3.70 12.22
CA PRO A 378 13.48 5.05 12.68
C PRO A 378 13.53 5.23 14.21
N LYS A 379 13.07 4.22 14.97
CA LYS A 379 13.10 4.23 16.45
C LYS A 379 14.50 4.13 17.01
N ARG A 380 15.37 3.32 16.40
CA ARG A 380 16.80 3.25 16.73
C ARG A 380 17.49 4.60 16.53
N MET A 381 17.30 5.21 15.35
CA MET A 381 17.82 6.56 15.08
C MET A 381 17.34 7.56 16.14
N TRP A 382 16.05 7.53 16.50
CA TRP A 382 15.47 8.40 17.51
C TRP A 382 16.10 8.20 18.91
N ASN A 383 16.22 6.95 19.38
CA ASN A 383 16.86 6.61 20.66
C ASN A 383 18.32 7.12 20.68
N ILE A 384 19.08 6.84 19.62
CA ILE A 384 20.49 7.22 19.49
C ILE A 384 20.65 8.74 19.47
N LEU A 385 19.86 9.47 18.67
CA LEU A 385 19.94 10.93 18.59
C LEU A 385 19.63 11.60 19.94
N ARG A 386 18.68 11.06 20.71
CA ARG A 386 18.41 11.56 22.07
C ARG A 386 19.57 11.30 23.02
N ALA A 387 20.18 10.12 22.95
CA ALA A 387 21.36 9.80 23.75
C ALA A 387 22.56 10.69 23.36
N LEU A 388 22.80 10.91 22.07
CA LEU A 388 23.81 11.84 21.55
C LEU A 388 23.55 13.27 22.02
N LYS A 389 22.29 13.73 22.01
CA LYS A 389 21.90 15.05 22.51
C LYS A 389 22.32 15.27 23.97
N GLY A 390 22.24 14.23 24.80
CA GLY A 390 22.71 14.25 26.19
C GLY A 390 24.23 14.34 26.35
N GLN A 391 25.00 14.02 25.30
CA GLN A 391 26.47 14.10 25.28
C GLN A 391 26.98 15.42 24.68
N VAL A 392 26.12 16.33 24.24
CA VAL A 392 26.55 17.60 23.63
C VAL A 392 27.01 18.60 24.69
N GLN A 393 28.20 19.16 24.53
CA GLN A 393 28.74 20.27 25.31
C GLN A 393 29.18 21.39 24.36
N GLY A 394 28.39 22.47 24.29
CA GLY A 394 28.60 23.52 23.28
C GLY A 394 28.39 22.99 21.87
N ASN A 395 29.44 23.01 21.04
CA ASN A 395 29.43 22.50 19.67
C ASN A 395 30.28 21.21 19.49
N HIS A 396 30.53 20.49 20.58
CA HIS A 396 31.31 19.25 20.59
C HIS A 396 30.63 18.19 21.46
N PHE A 397 31.13 16.95 21.40
CA PHE A 397 30.75 15.88 22.32
C PHE A 397 31.63 15.89 23.57
N SER A 398 31.02 15.64 24.74
CA SER A 398 31.70 15.47 26.03
C SER A 398 32.73 14.34 25.99
N ASN A 399 32.42 13.24 25.32
CA ASN A 399 33.27 12.07 25.17
C ASN A 399 33.18 11.51 23.74
N PRO A 400 34.01 12.00 22.80
CA PRO A 400 34.02 11.55 21.40
C PRO A 400 34.20 10.03 21.23
N ALA A 401 35.02 9.39 22.07
CA ALA A 401 35.26 7.96 21.99
C ALA A 401 34.02 7.13 22.38
N ALA A 402 33.24 7.60 23.36
CA ALA A 402 32.01 6.92 23.78
C ALA A 402 30.87 7.08 22.76
N VAL A 403 30.82 8.19 22.01
CA VAL A 403 29.75 8.42 21.01
C VAL A 403 30.05 7.82 19.64
N ALA A 404 31.30 7.49 19.34
CA ALA A 404 31.69 6.88 18.06
C ALA A 404 30.87 5.63 17.68
N PRO A 405 30.68 4.61 18.55
CA PRO A 405 29.84 3.46 18.22
C PRO A 405 28.37 3.85 18.00
N MET A 406 27.84 4.82 18.75
CA MET A 406 26.47 5.30 18.58
C MET A 406 26.26 5.96 17.22
N ILE A 407 27.26 6.72 16.73
CA ILE A 407 27.19 7.37 15.41
C ILE A 407 27.26 6.33 14.29
N ALA A 408 28.06 5.28 14.44
CA ALA A 408 28.08 4.16 13.50
C ALA A 408 26.73 3.45 13.43
N GLU A 409 26.11 3.19 14.58
CA GLU A 409 24.77 2.59 14.67
C GLU A 409 23.68 3.51 14.12
N LEU A 410 23.80 4.83 14.31
CA LEU A 410 22.91 5.84 13.70
C LEU A 410 22.97 5.74 12.17
N ARG A 411 24.18 5.64 11.61
CA ARG A 411 24.38 5.51 10.16
C ARG A 411 23.86 4.18 9.64
N GLU A 412 24.09 3.09 10.34
CA GLU A 412 23.55 1.76 9.98
C GLU A 412 22.01 1.78 9.99
N SER A 413 21.40 2.31 11.06
CA SER A 413 19.95 2.43 11.17
C SER A 413 19.36 3.30 10.06
N TYR A 414 20.03 4.39 9.67
CA TYR A 414 19.65 5.19 8.52
C TYR A 414 19.65 4.37 7.23
N LEU A 415 20.72 3.60 6.96
CA LEU A 415 20.82 2.78 5.75
C LEU A 415 19.76 1.65 5.73
N GLN A 416 19.45 1.07 6.88
CA GLN A 416 18.40 0.06 7.01
C GLN A 416 17.01 0.63 6.80
N TRP A 417 16.76 1.88 7.21
CA TRP A 417 15.49 2.54 6.96
C TRP A 417 15.21 2.70 5.46
N LEU A 418 16.22 3.00 4.65
CA LEU A 418 16.07 3.31 3.21
C LEU A 418 15.33 2.26 2.38
N THR A 419 15.21 1.03 2.88
CA THR A 419 14.48 -0.03 2.19
C THR A 419 13.64 -0.86 3.15
N ARG A 420 12.45 -1.25 2.69
CA ARG A 420 11.58 -2.22 3.39
C ARG A 420 11.73 -3.65 2.85
N ARG A 421 12.65 -3.85 1.91
CA ARG A 421 12.92 -5.11 1.21
C ARG A 421 13.92 -6.02 1.95
N LYS A 422 14.33 -5.61 3.14
CA LYS A 422 15.27 -6.33 3.98
C LYS A 422 14.86 -6.18 5.44
N LEU A 423 15.02 -7.25 6.22
CA LEU A 423 14.79 -7.18 7.65
C LEU A 423 15.92 -6.37 8.32
N PRO A 424 15.60 -5.52 9.30
CA PRO A 424 16.61 -4.75 10.02
C PRO A 424 17.51 -5.64 10.88
N SER A 425 18.70 -5.15 11.26
CA SER A 425 19.63 -5.87 12.15
C SER A 425 18.92 -6.38 13.40
N GLY A 426 19.22 -7.60 13.85
CA GLY A 426 18.57 -8.23 15.00
C GLY A 426 17.34 -9.07 14.68
N VAL A 427 16.95 -9.15 13.40
CA VAL A 427 15.90 -10.06 12.90
C VAL A 427 16.50 -10.92 11.80
N THR A 428 16.08 -12.18 11.72
CA THR A 428 16.57 -13.13 10.73
C THR A 428 15.39 -13.69 9.95
N ALA A 429 15.53 -13.75 8.62
CA ALA A 429 14.54 -14.37 7.77
C ALA A 429 14.44 -15.88 8.08
N ASP A 430 13.21 -16.38 8.10
CA ASP A 430 12.93 -17.80 8.24
C ASP A 430 13.29 -18.52 6.92
N PRO A 431 14.28 -19.43 6.92
CA PRO A 431 14.73 -20.08 5.69
C PRO A 431 13.68 -21.02 5.09
N ASP A 432 12.72 -21.48 5.87
CA ASP A 432 11.69 -22.42 5.44
C ASP A 432 10.48 -21.73 4.80
N SER A 433 10.32 -20.41 5.00
CA SER A 433 9.24 -19.62 4.41
C SER A 433 9.57 -19.14 2.98
N GLN A 434 8.55 -18.71 2.22
CA GLN A 434 8.75 -17.94 0.99
C GLN A 434 9.04 -16.48 1.30
N VAL A 435 8.46 -15.95 2.39
CA VAL A 435 8.75 -14.60 2.89
C VAL A 435 8.70 -14.58 4.41
N THR A 436 9.55 -13.75 5.01
CA THR A 436 9.43 -13.34 6.41
C THR A 436 9.03 -11.87 6.46
N LEU A 437 7.88 -11.59 7.09
CA LEU A 437 7.38 -10.24 7.31
C LEU A 437 7.61 -9.85 8.77
N LEU A 438 8.10 -8.64 8.99
CA LEU A 438 8.24 -8.02 10.30
C LEU A 438 7.33 -6.80 10.38
N TYR A 439 6.32 -6.89 11.26
CA TYR A 439 5.54 -5.75 11.72
C TYR A 439 6.36 -4.95 12.74
N VAL A 440 6.73 -3.73 12.37
CA VAL A 440 7.42 -2.79 13.26
C VAL A 440 7.23 -1.35 12.77
N ASN A 441 7.20 -0.37 13.67
CA ASN A 441 6.96 1.04 13.32
C ASN A 441 5.64 1.25 12.59
N ASN A 442 4.59 0.51 12.97
CA ASN A 442 3.27 0.60 12.32
C ASN A 442 3.35 0.43 10.78
N THR A 443 4.32 -0.37 10.32
CA THR A 443 4.59 -0.71 8.93
C THR A 443 5.16 -2.13 8.84
N ILE A 444 5.46 -2.58 7.62
CA ILE A 444 5.95 -3.94 7.34
C ILE A 444 7.29 -3.86 6.62
N TYR A 445 8.28 -4.59 7.14
CA TYR A 445 9.50 -4.95 6.43
C TYR A 445 9.36 -6.40 5.98
N GLY A 446 9.89 -6.75 4.82
CA GLY A 446 9.85 -8.12 4.33
C GLY A 446 11.14 -8.53 3.68
N GLU A 447 11.56 -9.76 3.94
CA GLU A 447 12.73 -10.39 3.33
C GLU A 447 12.36 -11.79 2.87
N MET A 448 12.74 -12.07 1.63
CA MET A 448 12.67 -13.41 1.06
C MET A 448 14.00 -14.09 1.33
N PRO A 449 14.03 -15.28 1.97
CA PRO A 449 15.28 -16.00 2.13
C PRO A 449 15.87 -16.32 0.75
N GLU A 450 17.17 -16.08 0.56
CA GLU A 450 17.90 -16.47 -0.64
C GLU A 450 17.87 -18.00 -0.78
N LYS A 451 16.88 -18.54 -1.52
CA LYS A 451 16.82 -19.97 -1.86
C LYS A 451 17.53 -20.23 -3.18
N VAL A 452 18.85 -20.33 -3.16
CA VAL A 452 19.56 -20.85 -4.34
C VAL A 452 19.17 -22.33 -4.50
N ILE A 453 18.79 -22.71 -5.73
CA ILE A 453 18.78 -24.07 -6.35
C ILE A 453 17.39 -24.55 -6.82
N GLY A 454 17.27 -24.75 -8.13
CA GLY A 454 16.36 -25.72 -8.75
C GLY A 454 17.14 -26.72 -9.61
N GLN A 455 17.49 -27.89 -9.07
CA GLN A 455 17.84 -29.05 -9.90
C GLN A 455 16.51 -29.70 -10.34
N GLY A 456 16.24 -29.75 -11.64
CA GLY A 456 15.04 -30.40 -12.20
C GLY A 456 14.14 -29.54 -13.11
N SER A 457 14.46 -28.26 -13.32
CA SER A 457 13.69 -27.34 -14.17
C SER A 457 13.96 -27.47 -15.68
N GLY A 458 14.99 -28.23 -16.07
CA GLY A 458 15.40 -28.35 -17.48
C GLY A 458 16.08 -27.09 -18.06
N LEU A 459 16.31 -26.03 -17.27
CA LEU A 459 16.82 -24.73 -17.73
C LEU A 459 18.26 -24.39 -17.29
N GLY A 460 18.97 -25.35 -16.70
CA GLY A 460 20.40 -25.24 -16.36
C GLY A 460 20.70 -24.64 -14.97
N PRO A 461 21.97 -24.74 -14.52
CA PRO A 461 22.39 -24.42 -13.15
C PRO A 461 22.58 -22.92 -12.84
N GLU A 462 22.36 -22.01 -13.80
CA GLU A 462 22.62 -20.56 -13.64
C GLU A 462 21.36 -19.68 -13.64
N ILE A 463 20.15 -20.26 -13.63
CA ILE A 463 18.90 -19.49 -13.56
C ILE A 463 18.23 -19.72 -12.20
N ASP A 464 18.30 -18.68 -11.38
CA ASP A 464 17.70 -18.51 -10.06
C ASP A 464 16.19 -18.79 -10.05
N LYS A 465 15.73 -19.56 -9.05
CA LYS A 465 14.31 -19.80 -8.75
C LYS A 465 14.06 -19.80 -7.23
N SER A 466 14.63 -18.83 -6.52
CA SER A 466 14.04 -18.31 -5.28
C SER A 466 13.04 -17.21 -5.59
N ALA A 467 12.28 -16.74 -4.60
CA ALA A 467 11.58 -15.48 -4.72
C ALA A 467 12.60 -14.33 -4.85
N ASN A 468 13.08 -14.09 -6.07
CA ASN A 468 14.04 -13.03 -6.39
C ASN A 468 13.24 -11.78 -6.74
N SER A 469 13.66 -10.63 -6.21
CA SER A 469 13.06 -9.33 -6.54
C SER A 469 11.55 -9.23 -6.25
N PHE A 470 11.09 -9.81 -5.13
CA PHE A 470 9.68 -9.75 -4.70
C PHE A 470 8.71 -10.43 -5.65
N SER A 471 9.18 -11.41 -6.42
CA SER A 471 8.37 -12.24 -7.31
C SER A 471 8.28 -13.68 -6.82
N LEU A 472 7.07 -14.22 -6.70
CA LEU A 472 6.76 -15.62 -6.46
C LEU A 472 6.78 -16.38 -7.79
N HIS A 473 7.92 -16.98 -8.08
CA HIS A 473 8.09 -17.81 -9.26
C HIS A 473 7.29 -19.13 -9.14
N ASP A 474 6.97 -19.73 -10.29
CA ASP A 474 6.30 -21.04 -10.43
C ASP A 474 4.84 -21.16 -9.95
N TRP A 475 4.26 -20.13 -9.31
CA TRP A 475 2.80 -20.06 -9.21
C TRP A 475 2.23 -19.67 -10.58
N GLU A 476 1.87 -20.68 -11.36
CA GLU A 476 1.22 -20.55 -12.68
C GLU A 476 -0.12 -21.28 -12.75
N THR A 477 -0.30 -22.29 -11.89
CA THR A 477 -1.49 -23.13 -11.81
C THR A 477 -1.83 -23.39 -10.34
N ARG A 478 -3.08 -23.75 -10.06
CA ARG A 478 -3.52 -24.18 -8.72
C ARG A 478 -3.40 -25.71 -8.56
N PRO A 479 -3.27 -26.23 -7.32
CA PRO A 479 -3.05 -25.47 -6.09
C PRO A 479 -1.61 -24.96 -5.97
N PHE A 480 -1.40 -23.89 -5.19
CA PHE A 480 -0.07 -23.40 -4.84
C PHE A 480 0.10 -23.26 -3.33
N GLU A 481 1.23 -23.72 -2.80
CA GLU A 481 1.55 -23.65 -1.37
C GLU A 481 2.41 -22.42 -1.08
N TYR A 482 1.80 -21.44 -0.43
CA TYR A 482 2.46 -20.22 0.01
C TYR A 482 2.72 -20.27 1.53
N LYS A 483 3.95 -20.00 1.96
CA LYS A 483 4.31 -19.92 3.39
C LYS A 483 4.90 -18.57 3.73
N ALA A 484 4.35 -17.94 4.76
CA ALA A 484 4.85 -16.71 5.34
C ALA A 484 5.18 -16.93 6.82
N THR A 485 6.35 -16.44 7.25
CA THR A 485 6.61 -16.21 8.67
C THR A 485 6.29 -14.76 8.99
N LEU A 486 5.46 -14.56 10.02
CA LEU A 486 5.09 -13.26 10.54
C LEU A 486 5.81 -13.03 11.86
N LEU A 487 6.51 -11.90 11.96
CA LEU A 487 7.19 -11.44 13.17
C LEU A 487 6.58 -10.11 13.60
N ASN A 488 6.39 -9.92 14.90
CA ASN A 488 5.92 -8.66 15.46
C ASN A 488 6.93 -8.11 16.46
N GLY A 489 7.51 -6.96 16.12
CA GLY A 489 8.42 -6.19 16.96
C GLY A 489 7.75 -5.04 17.72
N ASP A 490 6.50 -4.68 17.41
CA ASP A 490 5.76 -3.61 18.06
C ASP A 490 5.06 -4.09 19.36
N HIS A 491 4.69 -3.14 20.22
CA HIS A 491 4.09 -3.41 21.54
C HIS A 491 2.55 -3.48 21.52
N TYR A 492 1.97 -3.88 20.39
CA TYR A 492 0.53 -4.07 20.19
C TYR A 492 0.29 -5.21 19.18
N TYR A 493 -0.96 -5.67 19.09
CA TYR A 493 -1.31 -6.76 18.18
C TYR A 493 -1.32 -6.26 16.74
N HIS A 494 -0.80 -7.06 15.82
CA HIS A 494 -1.00 -6.86 14.38
C HIS A 494 -1.92 -7.94 13.82
N ALA A 495 -2.64 -7.64 12.75
CA ALA A 495 -3.39 -8.63 12.00
C ALA A 495 -2.73 -8.90 10.65
N TYR A 496 -2.85 -10.12 10.15
CA TYR A 496 -2.38 -10.49 8.82
C TYR A 496 -3.58 -10.80 7.92
N VAL A 497 -3.73 -10.05 6.84
CA VAL A 497 -4.72 -10.34 5.81
C VAL A 497 -4.03 -10.62 4.49
N ASN A 498 -4.44 -11.70 3.82
CA ASN A 498 -4.11 -11.93 2.41
C ASN A 498 -5.34 -11.68 1.54
N VAL A 499 -5.17 -10.83 0.53
CA VAL A 499 -6.23 -10.47 -0.43
C VAL A 499 -5.99 -11.19 -1.76
N ASP A 500 -7.04 -11.79 -2.29
CA ASP A 500 -7.12 -12.29 -3.66
C ASP A 500 -7.56 -11.17 -4.60
N PHE A 501 -6.77 -10.94 -5.65
CA PHE A 501 -7.11 -10.07 -6.79
C PHE A 501 -7.20 -10.84 -8.12
N GLY A 502 -7.01 -12.16 -8.10
CA GLY A 502 -6.79 -12.99 -9.29
C GLY A 502 -7.65 -14.23 -9.44
N GLY A 503 -8.13 -14.84 -8.36
CA GLY A 503 -8.90 -16.09 -8.47
C GLY A 503 -10.28 -15.94 -9.12
N TRP A 504 -10.82 -14.72 -9.11
CA TRP A 504 -12.17 -14.35 -9.58
C TRP A 504 -12.12 -13.28 -10.67
N ARG A 505 -11.04 -13.30 -11.47
CA ARG A 505 -10.57 -12.13 -12.21
C ARG A 505 -11.68 -11.47 -13.06
N GLY A 506 -11.64 -10.14 -13.02
CA GLY A 506 -12.69 -9.27 -13.54
C GLY A 506 -12.39 -8.70 -14.94
N TRP A 507 -13.05 -7.59 -15.26
CA TRP A 507 -12.95 -6.88 -16.54
C TRP A 507 -11.64 -6.08 -16.61
N GLU A 508 -10.74 -6.43 -17.53
CA GLU A 508 -9.57 -5.59 -17.78
C GLU A 508 -10.01 -4.23 -18.32
N ASN A 509 -9.22 -3.18 -18.10
CA ASN A 509 -9.39 -1.92 -18.80
C ASN A 509 -8.34 -1.84 -19.91
N GLN A 510 -8.75 -2.12 -21.15
CA GLN A 510 -7.83 -2.15 -22.30
C GLN A 510 -7.18 -0.80 -22.62
N PHE A 511 -7.77 0.29 -22.14
CA PHE A 511 -7.35 1.65 -22.49
C PHE A 511 -7.10 2.47 -21.22
N GLN A 512 -5.85 2.56 -20.79
CA GLN A 512 -5.41 3.59 -19.84
C GLN A 512 -4.35 4.44 -20.53
N PHE A 513 -4.82 5.50 -21.18
CA PHE A 513 -3.98 6.50 -21.79
C PHE A 513 -4.00 7.75 -20.93
N THR A 514 -2.83 8.33 -20.71
CA THR A 514 -2.76 9.71 -20.26
C THR A 514 -2.73 10.59 -21.49
N ASP A 515 -3.63 11.57 -21.54
CA ASP A 515 -3.44 12.74 -22.39
C ASP A 515 -2.64 13.79 -21.60
N PRO A 516 -1.31 13.89 -21.82
CA PRO A 516 -0.47 14.82 -21.08
C PRO A 516 -0.76 16.29 -21.44
N THR A 517 -1.57 16.57 -22.46
CA THR A 517 -1.94 17.95 -22.87
C THR A 517 -2.94 18.60 -21.92
N THR A 518 -3.56 17.83 -21.03
CA THR A 518 -4.53 18.35 -20.04
C THR A 518 -3.87 18.87 -18.76
N VAL A 519 -2.53 18.92 -18.70
CA VAL A 519 -1.82 19.38 -17.51
C VAL A 519 -1.69 20.89 -17.52
N ILE A 520 -2.14 21.54 -16.45
CA ILE A 520 -2.13 23.01 -16.30
C ILE A 520 -1.13 23.42 -15.24
N ASP A 521 -0.26 24.38 -15.54
CA ASP A 521 0.59 24.99 -14.52
C ASP A 521 -0.24 25.96 -13.65
N GLU A 522 -0.25 25.77 -12.33
CA GLU A 522 -1.07 26.54 -11.39
C GLU A 522 -0.70 28.03 -11.35
N ASP A 523 0.55 28.37 -11.63
CA ASP A 523 1.05 29.73 -11.54
C ASP A 523 0.73 30.54 -12.82
N THR A 524 0.73 29.88 -13.99
CA THR A 524 0.49 30.52 -15.29
C THR A 524 -0.91 30.29 -15.86
N GLY A 525 -1.59 29.21 -15.47
CA GLY A 525 -2.86 28.78 -16.04
C GLY A 525 -2.74 28.17 -17.44
N GLU A 526 -1.52 28.02 -17.95
CA GLU A 526 -1.27 27.52 -19.30
C GLU A 526 -1.09 25.99 -19.31
N PRO A 527 -1.51 25.30 -20.39
CA PRO A 527 -1.16 23.91 -20.59
C PRO A 527 0.36 23.75 -20.66
N ILE A 528 0.89 22.79 -19.92
CA ILE A 528 2.29 22.38 -20.03
C ILE A 528 2.36 20.99 -20.66
N PHE A 529 3.37 20.77 -21.51
CA PHE A 529 3.68 19.44 -21.99
C PHE A 529 4.68 18.80 -21.00
N PRO A 530 4.26 17.83 -20.17
CA PRO A 530 5.13 17.18 -19.19
C PRO A 530 6.01 16.13 -19.87
N ILE A 531 7.06 16.54 -20.60
CA ILE A 531 8.11 15.59 -20.98
C ILE A 531 9.47 16.22 -20.65
N ASP A 532 10.04 15.80 -19.52
CA ASP A 532 11.49 15.74 -19.39
C ASP A 532 11.98 14.54 -20.21
N ARG A 533 12.74 14.80 -21.28
CA ARG A 533 13.37 13.76 -22.13
C ARG A 533 14.74 13.32 -21.58
N GLY A 534 15.11 13.74 -20.37
CA GLY A 534 16.41 13.53 -19.77
C GLY A 534 16.53 12.24 -18.94
N GLY A 535 16.48 11.08 -19.58
CA GLY A 535 16.81 9.80 -18.94
C GLY A 535 16.95 8.69 -19.98
N THR A 536 17.96 7.84 -19.85
CA THR A 536 18.27 6.75 -20.80
C THR A 536 17.50 5.45 -20.55
N ASP A 537 16.39 5.47 -19.80
CA ASP A 537 15.71 4.23 -19.41
C ASP A 537 14.56 3.89 -20.37
N GLU A 538 14.83 2.82 -21.13
CA GLU A 538 13.96 1.98 -21.96
C GLU A 538 12.56 1.71 -21.35
N HIS A 539 11.57 1.58 -22.25
CA HIS A 539 10.21 1.01 -22.09
C HIS A 539 8.98 1.93 -22.14
N LEU A 540 9.11 3.21 -22.51
CA LEU A 540 7.99 3.94 -23.12
C LEU A 540 8.15 4.02 -24.65
N GLU A 541 8.58 2.91 -25.28
CA GLU A 541 8.44 2.79 -26.71
C GLU A 541 6.95 2.64 -27.04
N ALA A 542 6.42 3.61 -27.80
CA ALA A 542 5.17 3.45 -28.52
C ALA A 542 5.33 2.27 -29.50
N SER A 543 4.97 1.07 -29.07
CA SER A 543 5.06 -0.17 -29.86
C SER A 543 3.67 -0.78 -30.04
N PRO A 544 3.35 -1.36 -31.22
CA PRO A 544 2.27 -0.88 -32.06
C PRO A 544 0.99 -1.72 -31.92
N ARG A 545 -0.14 -1.07 -31.62
CA ARG A 545 -1.46 -1.52 -32.08
C ARG A 545 -2.38 -0.34 -32.44
N ASN A 546 -1.98 0.49 -33.40
CA ASN A 546 -2.92 1.10 -34.36
C ASN A 546 -2.17 1.66 -35.58
N PRO A 547 -2.50 1.27 -36.83
CA PRO A 547 -1.96 1.89 -38.05
C PRO A 547 -2.50 3.30 -38.36
N ASP A 548 -3.49 3.82 -37.62
CA ASP A 548 -3.81 5.25 -37.64
C ASP A 548 -3.23 5.94 -36.38
N ILE A 549 -1.99 6.41 -36.55
CA ILE A 549 -0.97 6.73 -35.54
C ILE A 549 -0.68 8.25 -35.46
N ASN A 550 -1.49 9.08 -36.11
CA ASN A 550 -1.18 10.51 -36.36
C ASN A 550 -1.84 11.52 -35.41
N ALA A 551 -2.24 11.15 -34.19
CA ALA A 551 -2.74 12.11 -33.20
C ALA A 551 -2.09 11.88 -31.83
N ASP A 552 -1.14 12.76 -31.49
CA ASP A 552 -0.46 12.97 -30.20
C ASP A 552 0.25 11.78 -29.51
N PRO A 553 1.33 12.02 -28.72
CA PRO A 553 2.06 10.95 -28.06
C PRO A 553 1.15 10.25 -27.03
N GLN A 554 0.79 9.00 -27.32
CA GLN A 554 0.14 8.11 -26.36
C GLN A 554 1.17 7.65 -25.34
N LEU A 555 1.11 8.21 -24.14
CA LEU A 555 1.85 7.74 -22.97
C LEU A 555 0.88 6.93 -22.12
N GLY A 556 1.06 5.61 -22.10
CA GLY A 556 0.19 4.73 -21.34
C GLY A 556 0.77 3.33 -21.29
N SER A 557 0.57 2.66 -20.18
CA SER A 557 1.20 1.36 -19.92
C SER A 557 0.46 0.20 -20.58
N GLY A 558 -0.70 0.44 -21.20
CA GLY A 558 -1.50 -0.58 -21.91
C GLY A 558 -2.16 -1.62 -20.98
N CYS A 559 -3.05 -2.45 -21.54
CA CYS A 559 -3.82 -3.52 -20.87
C CYS A 559 -2.97 -4.33 -19.87
N PHE A 560 -1.88 -4.90 -20.37
CA PHE A 560 -0.55 -4.88 -19.77
C PHE A 560 -0.52 -4.59 -18.28
N PHE A 561 -0.46 -3.30 -17.96
CA PHE A 561 0.05 -2.72 -16.72
C PHE A 561 -0.98 -2.21 -15.74
N THR A 562 -2.23 -2.58 -15.96
CA THR A 562 -3.33 -2.11 -15.15
C THR A 562 -4.06 -3.33 -14.63
N PHE A 563 -4.46 -3.30 -13.37
CA PHE A 563 -5.36 -4.31 -12.81
C PHE A 563 -6.74 -4.24 -13.45
N GLY A 564 -7.06 -3.12 -14.13
CA GLY A 564 -8.38 -2.89 -14.69
C GLY A 564 -9.39 -2.87 -13.55
N ARG A 565 -10.49 -3.63 -13.70
CA ARG A 565 -11.52 -3.84 -12.69
C ARG A 565 -11.54 -5.31 -12.31
N VAL A 566 -11.30 -5.64 -11.04
CA VAL A 566 -11.28 -7.01 -10.53
C VAL A 566 -12.29 -7.19 -9.40
N HIS A 567 -12.75 -8.42 -9.20
CA HIS A 567 -13.31 -8.80 -7.91
C HIS A 567 -12.19 -9.07 -6.94
N PHE A 568 -12.37 -8.61 -5.71
CA PHE A 568 -11.42 -8.92 -4.63
C PHE A 568 -12.08 -9.77 -3.57
N TRP A 569 -11.27 -10.57 -2.90
CA TRP A 569 -11.70 -11.39 -1.77
C TRP A 569 -10.62 -11.50 -0.71
N VAL A 570 -10.99 -11.78 0.53
CA VAL A 570 -10.03 -12.00 1.62
C VAL A 570 -9.81 -13.51 1.77
N ASN A 571 -8.61 -13.98 1.42
CA ASN A 571 -8.21 -15.39 1.51
C ASN A 571 -7.90 -15.81 2.95
N ALA A 572 -7.22 -14.93 3.67
CA ALA A 572 -6.74 -15.18 5.02
C ALA A 572 -6.96 -13.93 5.87
N GLY A 573 -7.31 -14.14 7.14
CA GLY A 573 -7.38 -13.10 8.15
C GLY A 573 -8.74 -12.43 8.34
N PRO A 574 -8.86 -11.58 9.37
CA PRO A 574 -10.12 -10.99 9.74
C PRO A 574 -10.62 -10.01 8.66
N PRO A 575 -11.94 -9.86 8.52
CA PRO A 575 -12.96 -10.48 9.37
C PRO A 575 -13.64 -11.72 8.78
N VAL A 576 -13.18 -12.18 7.61
CA VAL A 576 -13.80 -13.27 6.84
C VAL A 576 -12.95 -14.54 6.80
N GLY A 577 -11.84 -14.58 7.55
CA GLY A 577 -10.93 -15.73 7.67
C GLY A 577 -10.42 -15.99 9.10
N SER A 578 -9.47 -16.95 9.21
CA SER A 578 -8.81 -17.39 10.46
C SER A 578 -8.33 -16.23 11.36
N PRO A 579 -8.29 -16.38 12.70
CA PRO A 579 -7.63 -15.42 13.60
C PRO A 579 -6.11 -15.40 13.37
N THR A 580 -5.66 -14.58 12.42
CA THR A 580 -4.26 -14.35 12.05
C THR A 580 -3.68 -13.14 12.80
N PHE A 581 -3.83 -13.12 14.12
CA PHE A 581 -3.34 -12.05 14.98
C PHE A 581 -1.94 -12.36 15.52
N VAL A 582 -0.96 -11.53 15.21
CA VAL A 582 0.42 -11.69 15.71
C VAL A 582 0.55 -10.95 17.05
N PRO A 583 0.85 -11.64 18.16
CA PRO A 583 0.97 -11.00 19.48
C PRO A 583 2.04 -9.92 19.53
N PRO A 584 1.96 -8.95 20.46
CA PRO A 584 3.02 -7.97 20.68
C PRO A 584 4.39 -8.61 20.92
N VAL A 585 5.46 -7.85 20.71
CA VAL A 585 6.83 -8.23 21.10
C VAL A 585 6.89 -8.69 22.57
N GLN A 586 7.72 -9.69 22.83
CA GLN A 586 7.88 -10.25 24.17
C GLN A 586 8.58 -9.28 25.12
N ALA A 587 8.45 -9.51 26.43
CA ALA A 587 9.01 -8.63 27.47
C ALA A 587 10.54 -8.53 27.43
N ASP A 588 11.22 -9.52 26.85
CA ASP A 588 12.67 -9.54 26.64
C ASP A 588 13.12 -8.86 25.32
N GLY A 589 12.16 -8.33 24.55
CA GLY A 589 12.42 -7.71 23.24
C GLY A 589 12.43 -8.70 22.06
N THR A 590 12.22 -9.99 22.30
CA THR A 590 12.15 -10.99 21.23
C THR A 590 10.86 -10.81 20.42
N PRO A 591 10.92 -10.68 19.08
CA PRO A 591 9.74 -10.64 18.25
C PRO A 591 8.82 -11.84 18.50
N SER A 592 7.53 -11.58 18.62
CA SER A 592 6.53 -12.64 18.57
C SER A 592 6.47 -13.21 17.16
N ARG A 593 6.14 -14.50 17.03
CA ARG A 593 6.15 -15.22 15.75
C ARG A 593 4.82 -15.92 15.48
N MET A 594 4.38 -15.89 14.23
CA MET A 594 3.28 -16.69 13.70
C MET A 594 3.62 -17.23 12.31
N ASN A 595 3.38 -18.52 12.07
CA ASN A 595 3.56 -19.14 10.76
C ASN A 595 2.21 -19.22 10.04
N ILE A 596 2.17 -18.81 8.77
CA ILE A 596 0.99 -18.92 7.92
C ILE A 596 1.33 -19.80 6.72
N GLU A 597 0.55 -20.85 6.51
CA GLU A 597 0.55 -21.64 5.28
C GLU A 597 -0.78 -21.40 4.54
N VAL A 598 -0.73 -21.01 3.28
CA VAL A 598 -1.90 -20.81 2.43
C VAL A 598 -1.82 -21.74 1.24
N GLN A 599 -2.77 -22.65 1.11
CA GLN A 599 -3.00 -23.40 -0.11
C GLN A 599 -3.95 -22.57 -1.00
N MET A 600 -3.39 -21.95 -2.02
CA MET A 600 -4.11 -21.13 -2.99
C MET A 600 -4.73 -22.03 -4.06
N ASN A 601 -6.04 -22.21 -3.98
CA ASN A 601 -6.84 -23.05 -4.90
C ASN A 601 -7.40 -22.23 -6.09
N PHE A 602 -6.66 -21.21 -6.51
CA PHE A 602 -6.99 -20.33 -7.63
C PHE A 602 -5.74 -19.98 -8.45
N GLU A 603 -5.92 -19.65 -9.73
CA GLU A 603 -4.85 -19.17 -10.60
C GLU A 603 -4.44 -17.73 -10.26
N PRO A 604 -3.13 -17.42 -10.25
CA PRO A 604 -2.67 -16.07 -9.98
C PRO A 604 -2.95 -15.14 -11.16
N THR A 605 -3.00 -13.84 -10.92
CA THR A 605 -2.82 -12.89 -12.04
C THR A 605 -1.38 -12.95 -12.54
N MET A 606 -1.13 -12.53 -13.78
CA MET A 606 0.23 -12.43 -14.32
C MET A 606 1.12 -11.41 -13.58
N ARG A 607 0.56 -10.54 -12.74
CA ARG A 607 1.29 -9.43 -12.11
C ARG A 607 1.24 -9.47 -10.61
N LEU A 608 0.06 -9.39 -10.02
CA LEU A 608 -0.09 -9.43 -8.57
C LEU A 608 -0.43 -10.85 -8.15
N LYS A 609 0.48 -11.43 -7.39
CA LYS A 609 0.33 -12.78 -6.87
C LYS A 609 -0.18 -12.72 -5.44
N VAL A 610 0.58 -12.14 -4.52
CA VAL A 610 0.27 -12.21 -3.10
C VAL A 610 0.32 -10.84 -2.46
N TYR A 611 -0.84 -10.35 -2.05
CA TYR A 611 -0.99 -9.10 -1.34
C TYR A 611 -1.24 -9.33 0.14
N GLN A 612 -0.49 -8.65 1.01
CA GLN A 612 -0.51 -8.83 2.46
C GLN A 612 -0.61 -7.47 3.14
N PHE A 613 -1.52 -7.31 4.10
CA PHE A 613 -1.67 -6.07 4.84
C PHE A 613 -2.14 -6.29 6.28
N ASP A 614 -1.92 -5.30 7.13
CA ASP A 614 -2.54 -5.24 8.45
C ASP A 614 -3.81 -4.39 8.42
N PRO A 615 -5.01 -4.95 8.63
CA PRO A 615 -6.26 -4.19 8.64
C PRO A 615 -6.52 -3.37 9.91
N PHE A 616 -5.72 -3.50 10.97
CA PHE A 616 -6.03 -2.89 12.28
C PHE A 616 -5.20 -1.65 12.56
N HIS A 617 -3.92 -1.69 12.19
CA HIS A 617 -2.96 -0.66 12.54
C HIS A 617 -2.02 -0.43 11.36
N HIS A 618 -2.15 0.73 10.74
CA HIS A 618 -1.21 1.09 9.70
C HIS A 618 -1.22 2.56 9.34
N ASP A 619 0.00 3.01 9.06
CA ASP A 619 0.23 4.18 8.22
C ASP A 619 0.58 3.71 6.79
N VAL A 620 1.57 2.82 6.67
CA VAL A 620 2.12 2.31 5.39
C VAL A 620 2.17 0.75 5.37
N ALA A 621 1.38 0.06 6.21
CA ALA A 621 1.53 -1.37 6.53
C ALA A 621 0.93 -2.34 5.48
N VAL A 622 1.45 -2.22 4.26
CA VAL A 622 1.20 -3.14 3.15
C VAL A 622 2.51 -3.74 2.68
N PHE A 623 2.47 -5.02 2.33
CA PHE A 623 3.54 -5.73 1.66
C PHE A 623 2.99 -6.57 0.50
N SER A 624 3.56 -6.43 -0.69
CA SER A 624 3.06 -7.08 -1.91
C SER A 624 4.16 -7.86 -2.62
N LEU A 625 3.79 -9.05 -3.13
CA LEU A 625 4.63 -9.95 -3.93
C LEU A 625 3.97 -10.18 -5.30
N HIS A 626 4.80 -10.22 -6.34
CA HIS A 626 4.40 -10.39 -7.73
C HIS A 626 4.62 -11.80 -8.28
#